data_AF-A0A699UFC2-F1
#
_entry.id   AF-A0A699UFC2-F1
#
_cell.length_a   1.000
_cell.length_b   1.000
_cell.length_c   1.000
_cell.angle_alpha   90.00
_cell.angle_beta   90.00
_cell.angle_gamma   90.00
#
_symmetry.space_group_name_H-M   'P 1'
#
loop_
_entity.id
_entity.type
_entity.pdbx_description
1 polymer ?
#
loop_
_entity_poly.entity_id
_entity_poly.type
_entity_poly.pdbx_seq_one_letter_code
_entity_poly.pdbx_strand_id
1 'polypeptide(L)'
;MLKGCQVFLAHVTTKEAEGKSEKKRLENVPVVRDFLKVFPEDLPGLSLTRQVVFQIDLIPGVAPVAPAPYRLAPPEMKELSEQLKELS
;
A
#
# COMPACT_ATOMS: atom_id res chain seq x y z
N MET A 1 48.75 -14.49 28.92
CA MET A 1 47.53 -14.09 29.67
C MET A 1 46.73 -13.16 28.77
N LEU A 2 45.59 -13.59 28.24
CA LEU A 2 44.74 -12.75 27.38
C LEU A 2 44.02 -11.73 28.26
N LYS A 3 44.31 -10.44 28.06
CA LYS A 3 43.60 -9.35 28.73
C LYS A 3 42.17 -9.32 28.19
N GLY A 4 41.19 -9.59 29.06
CA GLY A 4 39.77 -9.53 28.70
C GLY A 4 39.38 -8.12 28.27
N CYS A 5 38.53 -8.01 27.25
CA CYS A 5 37.93 -6.75 26.81
C CYS A 5 36.61 -6.50 27.56
N GLN A 6 36.42 -5.28 28.06
CA GLN A 6 35.14 -4.85 28.58
C GLN A 6 34.17 -4.59 27.43
N VAL A 7 32.98 -5.20 27.50
CA VAL A 7 31.90 -4.98 26.54
C VAL A 7 30.72 -4.41 27.31
N PHE A 8 30.13 -3.34 26.76
CA PHE A 8 28.91 -2.76 27.30
C PHE A 8 27.75 -3.08 26.36
N LEU A 9 26.69 -3.63 26.92
CA LEU A 9 25.43 -3.87 26.21
C LEU A 9 24.45 -2.78 26.61
N ALA A 10 24.09 -1.92 25.65
CA ALA A 10 23.03 -0.93 25.85
C ALA A 10 21.73 -1.48 25.26
N HIS A 11 20.67 -1.46 26.08
CA HIS A 11 19.32 -1.81 25.67
C HIS A 11 18.45 -0.55 25.74
N VAL A 12 17.99 -0.07 24.59
CA VAL A 12 17.06 1.06 24.50
C VAL A 12 15.65 0.52 24.49
N THR A 13 14.89 0.80 25.55
CA THR A 13 13.43 0.58 25.54
C THR A 13 12.74 1.88 25.19
N THR A 14 11.97 1.87 24.11
CA THR A 14 10.99 2.92 23.86
C THR A 14 9.91 2.76 24.91
N LYS A 15 9.87 3.68 25.89
CA LYS A 15 8.64 3.85 26.67
C LYS A 15 7.62 4.41 25.70
N GLU A 16 6.69 3.56 25.26
CA GLU A 16 5.44 4.09 24.73
C GLU A 16 4.86 4.95 25.84
N ALA A 17 4.88 6.26 25.63
CA ALA A 17 4.19 7.16 26.52
C ALA A 17 2.72 6.76 26.43
N GLU A 18 2.20 6.17 27.52
CA GLU A 18 0.78 6.10 27.84
C GLU A 18 0.16 7.50 28.04
N GLY A 19 0.73 8.54 27.44
CA GLY A 19 0.02 9.78 27.20
C GLY A 19 -0.86 9.54 26.01
N LYS A 20 -2.11 9.08 26.27
CA LYS A 20 -3.26 9.11 25.35
C LYS A 20 -2.84 9.60 23.98
N SER A 21 -2.25 8.71 23.17
CA SER A 21 -2.28 8.98 21.75
C SER A 21 -3.76 8.81 21.46
N GLU A 22 -4.48 9.91 21.49
CA GLU A 22 -5.35 10.18 20.36
C GLU A 22 -4.41 10.00 19.16
N LYS A 23 -4.22 8.74 18.72
CA LYS A 23 -3.61 8.36 17.46
C LYS A 23 -4.17 9.42 16.53
N LYS A 24 -3.34 10.24 15.89
CA LYS A 24 -3.83 11.34 15.06
C LYS A 24 -4.70 10.71 13.99
N ARG A 25 -5.99 10.58 14.30
CA ARG A 25 -6.97 9.90 13.49
C ARG A 25 -7.11 10.76 12.26
N LEU A 26 -7.18 10.16 11.09
CA LEU A 26 -7.33 10.96 9.86
C LEU A 26 -8.64 11.76 9.95
N GLU A 27 -9.61 11.20 10.67
CA GLU A 27 -10.87 11.84 11.08
C GLU A 27 -10.70 13.04 12.03
N ASN A 28 -9.49 13.44 12.44
CA ASN A 28 -9.25 14.70 13.16
C ASN A 28 -8.82 15.84 12.22
N VAL A 29 -8.51 15.53 10.96
CA VAL A 29 -8.20 16.54 9.94
C VAL A 29 -9.52 17.18 9.48
N PRO A 30 -9.69 18.53 9.58
CA PRO A 30 -10.95 19.19 9.26
C PRO A 30 -11.51 18.83 7.87
N VAL A 31 -10.65 18.78 6.85
CA VAL A 31 -11.04 18.40 5.49
C VAL A 31 -11.52 16.95 5.41
N VAL A 32 -10.89 16.01 6.12
CA VAL A 32 -11.30 14.60 6.10
C VAL A 32 -12.64 14.43 6.81
N ARG A 33 -12.85 15.14 7.93
CA ARG A 33 -14.12 15.17 8.66
C ARG A 33 -15.28 15.66 7.82
N ASP A 34 -15.05 16.71 7.05
CA ASP A 34 -16.08 17.29 6.19
C ASP A 34 -16.41 16.37 4.99
N PHE A 35 -15.52 15.44 4.65
CA PHE A 35 -15.62 14.57 3.47
C PHE A 35 -15.37 13.08 3.78
N LEU A 36 -15.86 12.56 4.92
CA LEU A 36 -15.63 11.16 5.32
C LEU A 36 -16.08 10.13 4.26
N LYS A 37 -17.12 10.45 3.49
CA LYS A 37 -17.61 9.59 2.40
C LYS A 37 -16.64 9.48 1.21
N VAL A 38 -15.75 10.46 1.05
CA VAL A 38 -14.71 10.51 -0.01
C VAL A 38 -13.42 9.84 0.44
N PHE A 39 -13.21 9.70 1.76
CA PHE A 39 -12.06 9.04 2.37
C PHE A 39 -12.48 7.80 3.17
N PRO A 40 -13.10 6.79 2.54
CA PRO A 40 -13.40 5.55 3.25
C PRO A 40 -12.10 4.82 3.62
N GLU A 41 -12.10 4.11 4.75
CA GLU A 41 -10.96 3.27 5.15
C GLU A 41 -10.58 2.23 4.10
N ASP A 42 -11.58 1.67 3.42
CA ASP A 42 -11.42 0.75 2.29
C ASP A 42 -12.01 1.37 1.01
N LEU A 43 -11.28 1.29 -0.11
CA LEU A 43 -11.80 1.78 -1.37
C LEU A 43 -12.95 0.87 -1.84
N PRO A 44 -14.12 1.43 -2.23
CA PRO A 44 -15.13 0.64 -2.90
C PRO A 44 -14.49 0.07 -4.18
N GLY A 45 -14.63 -1.24 -4.39
CA GLY A 45 -14.07 -1.91 -5.56
C GLY A 45 -14.46 -1.22 -6.87
N LEU A 46 -13.74 -1.52 -7.96
CA LEU A 46 -14.03 -0.92 -9.25
C LEU A 46 -15.50 -1.19 -9.63
N SER A 47 -16.29 -0.13 -9.75
CA SER A 47 -17.65 -0.25 -10.27
C SER A 47 -17.58 -0.71 -11.72
N LEU A 48 -17.91 -1.99 -11.96
CA LEU A 48 -18.06 -2.56 -13.30
C LEU A 48 -19.04 -1.70 -14.13
N THR A 49 -20.07 -1.16 -13.48
CA THR A 49 -21.02 -0.21 -14.06
C THR A 49 -20.46 1.20 -13.99
N ARG A 50 -19.69 1.58 -15.02
CA ARG A 50 -19.34 2.97 -15.25
C ARG A 50 -20.46 3.65 -16.04
N GLN A 51 -20.81 4.88 -15.68
CA GLN A 51 -21.80 5.67 -16.44
C GLN A 51 -21.28 6.03 -17.85
N VAL A 52 -19.96 6.02 -18.04
CA VAL A 52 -19.29 6.29 -19.31
C VAL A 52 -18.37 5.13 -19.63
N VAL A 53 -18.47 4.59 -20.85
CA VAL A 53 -17.54 3.60 -21.37
C VAL A 53 -16.32 4.34 -21.92
N PHE A 54 -15.13 3.97 -21.44
CA PHE A 54 -13.88 4.48 -22.00
C PHE A 54 -13.54 3.67 -23.25
N GLN A 55 -13.50 4.33 -24.40
CA GLN A 55 -13.05 3.73 -25.66
C GLN A 55 -11.56 4.02 -25.85
N ILE A 56 -10.79 2.99 -26.22
CA ILE A 56 -9.38 3.13 -26.58
C ILE A 56 -9.30 3.09 -28.10
N ASP A 57 -9.17 4.26 -28.72
CA ASP A 57 -8.99 4.39 -30.16
C ASP A 57 -7.52 4.12 -30.52
N LEU A 58 -7.30 3.16 -31.40
CA LEU A 58 -5.98 2.87 -31.94
C LEU A 58 -5.75 3.68 -33.22
N ILE A 59 -4.53 4.20 -33.36
CA ILE A 59 -4.09 4.77 -34.63
C ILE A 59 -4.04 3.63 -35.66
N PRO A 60 -4.59 3.79 -36.88
CA PRO A 60 -4.54 2.77 -37.91
C PRO A 60 -3.11 2.27 -38.16
N GLY A 61 -2.93 0.95 -38.17
CA GLY A 61 -1.62 0.31 -38.36
C GLY A 61 -0.82 0.03 -37.08
N VAL A 62 -1.32 0.43 -35.89
CA VAL A 62 -0.71 0.04 -34.62
C VAL A 62 -1.02 -1.43 -34.30
N ALA A 63 0.03 -2.23 -34.13
CA ALA A 63 -0.08 -3.61 -33.68
C ALA A 63 -0.13 -3.67 -32.13
N PRO A 64 -0.89 -4.60 -31.53
CA PRO A 64 -0.84 -4.86 -30.10
C PRO A 64 0.57 -5.25 -29.64
N VAL A 65 0.99 -4.74 -28.48
CA VAL A 65 2.28 -5.08 -27.88
C VAL A 65 2.07 -6.20 -26.87
N ALA A 66 2.83 -7.29 -26.99
CA ALA A 66 2.79 -8.43 -26.06
C ALA A 66 4.21 -8.80 -25.61
N PRO A 67 4.82 -8.02 -24.69
CA PRO A 67 6.14 -8.33 -24.17
C PRO A 67 6.06 -9.53 -23.22
N ALA A 68 7.16 -10.27 -23.08
CA ALA A 68 7.25 -11.35 -22.10
C ALA A 68 7.14 -10.77 -20.66
N PRO A 69 6.46 -11.46 -19.72
CA PRO A 69 6.42 -11.03 -18.33
C PRO A 69 7.82 -10.95 -17.71
N TYR A 70 8.02 -9.98 -16.83
CA TYR A 70 9.25 -9.90 -16.04
C TYR A 70 9.33 -11.07 -15.05
N ARG A 71 10.56 -11.49 -14.74
CA ARG A 71 10.80 -12.49 -13.70
C ARG A 71 10.72 -11.80 -12.34
N LEU A 72 9.79 -12.25 -11.52
CA LEU A 72 9.64 -11.82 -10.12
C LEU A 72 10.14 -12.92 -9.19
N ALA A 73 10.65 -12.53 -8.03
CA ALA A 73 11.02 -13.49 -6.99
C ALA A 73 9.77 -14.17 -6.40
N PRO A 74 9.89 -15.35 -5.76
CA PRO A 74 8.75 -16.02 -5.13
C PRO A 74 7.88 -15.16 -4.19
N PRO A 75 8.42 -14.29 -3.31
CA PRO A 75 7.58 -13.44 -2.47
C PRO A 75 6.81 -12.37 -3.26
N GLU A 76 7.43 -11.76 -4.26
CA GLU A 76 6.81 -10.76 -5.13
C GLU A 76 5.68 -11.38 -5.98
N MET A 77 5.88 -12.60 -6.48
CA MET A 77 4.83 -13.36 -7.19
C MET A 77 3.63 -13.64 -6.29
N LYS A 78 3.86 -13.93 -5.00
CA LYS A 78 2.81 -14.17 -4.03
C LYS A 78 2.02 -12.89 -3.77
N GLU A 79 2.72 -11.78 -3.52
CA GLU A 79 2.10 -10.47 -3.30
C GLU A 79 1.28 -10.03 -4.52
N LEU A 80 1.82 -10.17 -5.74
CA LEU A 80 1.09 -9.85 -6.97
C LEU A 80 -0.19 -10.67 -7.11
N SER A 81 -0.14 -11.96 -6.76
CA SER A 81 -1.31 -12.85 -6.80
C SER A 81 -2.39 -12.41 -5.80
N GLU A 82 -1.99 -12.00 -4.60
CA GLU A 82 -2.89 -11.47 -3.57
C GLU A 82 -3.58 -10.18 -4.06
N GLN A 83 -2.82 -9.25 -4.64
CA GLN A 83 -3.37 -8.02 -5.22
C GLN A 83 -4.34 -8.29 -6.38
N LEU A 84 -4.02 -9.22 -7.27
CA LEU A 84 -4.91 -9.58 -8.38
C LEU A 84 -6.22 -10.20 -7.89
N LYS A 85 -6.20 -10.92 -6.76
CA LYS A 85 -7.40 -11.48 -6.13
C LYS A 85 -8.28 -10.39 -5.50
N GLU A 86 -7.69 -9.33 -4.94
CA GLU A 86 -8.43 -8.18 -4.42
C GLU A 86 -9.11 -7.36 -5.52
N LEU A 87 -8.53 -7.37 -6.73
CA LEU A 87 -9.07 -6.68 -7.91
C LEU A 87 -10.15 -7.47 -8.67
N SER A 88 -10.31 -8.76 -8.37
CA SER A 88 -11.27 -9.66 -9.01
C SER A 88 -12.66 -9.58 -8.39
#